data_AF-A1YZ16-F1
#
_entry.id   AF-A1YZ16-F1
#
_cell.length_a   1.000
_cell.length_b   1.000
_cell.length_c   1.000
_cell.angle_alpha   90.00
_cell.angle_beta   90.00
_cell.angle_gamma   90.00
#
_symmetry.space_group_name_H-M   'P 1'
#
loop_
_entity.id
_entity.type
_entity.pdbx_description
1 polymer ?
#
loop_
_entity_poly.entity_id
_entity_poly.type
_entity_poly.pdbx_seq_one_letter_code
_entity_poly.pdbx_strand_id
1 'polypeptide(L)'
;EWIRNHPKASICTAEGVHEFKNVAIFQDYHGFSKFRKAIAKFMSKVRGGRVTFDPDRIVMGGGATGANELVIFCLADPGDAFLVPSPYYPAFVRDLGWRTGVNIIPVPCESSNNFQITKQALERSIRE
;
A
#
# COMPACT_ATOMS: atom_id res chain seq x y z
N GLU A 1 -20.41 -8.92 13.21
CA GLU A 1 -21.56 -9.67 12.67
C GLU A 1 -21.16 -10.65 11.57
N TRP A 2 -20.54 -10.20 10.47
CA TRP A 2 -20.13 -11.07 9.36
C TRP A 2 -19.34 -12.32 9.79
N ILE A 3 -18.31 -12.17 10.62
CA ILE A 3 -17.47 -13.30 11.11
C ILE A 3 -18.32 -14.36 11.83
N ARG A 4 -19.31 -13.95 12.64
CA ARG A 4 -20.20 -14.89 13.35
C ARG A 4 -21.07 -15.71 12.39
N ASN A 5 -21.48 -15.09 11.28
CA ASN A 5 -22.31 -15.74 10.26
C ASN A 5 -21.48 -16.54 9.24
N HIS A 6 -20.15 -16.45 9.29
CA HIS A 6 -19.23 -17.14 8.36
C HIS A 6 -18.08 -17.82 9.12
N PRO A 7 -18.36 -18.73 10.08
CA PRO A 7 -17.32 -19.32 10.91
C PRO A 7 -16.26 -20.07 10.10
N LYS A 8 -16.63 -20.65 8.95
CA LYS A 8 -15.75 -21.34 8.00
C LYS A 8 -14.62 -20.47 7.43
N ALA A 9 -14.73 -19.14 7.52
CA ALA A 9 -13.74 -18.21 6.97
C ALA A 9 -12.47 -18.07 7.84
N SER A 10 -12.50 -18.54 9.09
CA SER A 10 -11.35 -18.48 10.00
C SER A 10 -10.90 -19.88 10.39
N ILE A 11 -9.59 -20.14 10.29
CA ILE A 11 -8.99 -21.41 10.77
C ILE A 11 -9.06 -21.55 12.30
N CYS A 12 -9.43 -20.49 13.02
CA CYS A 12 -9.57 -20.48 14.47
C CYS A 12 -11.00 -20.86 14.94
N THR A 13 -11.81 -21.48 14.09
CA THR A 13 -13.16 -21.99 14.41
C THR A 13 -13.23 -23.49 14.15
N ALA A 14 -14.21 -24.17 14.77
CA ALA A 14 -14.42 -25.60 14.55
C ALA A 14 -14.74 -25.93 13.08
N GLU A 15 -15.44 -25.02 12.39
CA GLU A 15 -15.87 -25.20 11.00
C GLU A 15 -14.78 -24.86 9.97
N GLY A 16 -13.79 -24.03 10.34
CA GLY A 16 -12.70 -23.61 9.46
C GLY A 16 -11.37 -24.33 9.68
N VAL A 17 -11.20 -25.04 10.81
CA VAL A 17 -9.94 -25.70 11.20
C VAL A 17 -9.42 -26.71 10.17
N HIS A 18 -10.29 -27.26 9.31
CA HIS A 18 -9.89 -28.19 8.24
C HIS A 18 -8.90 -27.56 7.23
N GLU A 19 -8.92 -26.24 7.07
CA GLU A 19 -7.96 -25.51 6.23
C GLU A 19 -6.64 -25.19 6.96
N PHE A 20 -6.51 -25.49 8.26
CA PHE A 20 -5.33 -25.13 9.07
C PHE A 20 -4.03 -25.61 8.42
N LYS A 21 -3.97 -26.89 8.02
CA LYS A 21 -2.76 -27.44 7.37
C LYS A 21 -2.41 -26.68 6.10
N ASN A 22 -3.40 -26.35 5.26
CA ASN A 22 -3.19 -25.62 4.01
C ASN A 22 -2.71 -24.18 4.28
N VAL A 23 -3.29 -23.50 5.27
CA VAL A 23 -2.93 -22.12 5.62
C VAL A 23 -1.58 -22.04 6.31
N ALA A 24 -1.31 -22.93 7.26
CA ALA A 24 -0.08 -22.90 8.06
C ALA A 24 1.19 -23.16 7.24
N ILE A 25 1.11 -23.96 6.17
CA ILE A 25 2.27 -24.28 5.32
C ILE A 25 2.40 -23.37 4.10
N PHE A 26 1.38 -22.54 3.82
CA PHE A 26 1.40 -21.66 2.66
C PHE A 26 2.40 -20.54 2.86
N GLN A 27 3.39 -20.49 1.97
CA GLN A 27 4.53 -19.56 2.06
C GLN A 27 4.89 -18.92 0.71
N ASP A 28 4.05 -19.12 -0.32
CA ASP A 28 4.27 -18.51 -1.63
C ASP A 28 4.12 -16.98 -1.53
N TYR A 29 5.17 -16.26 -1.95
CA TYR A 29 5.22 -14.80 -1.88
C TYR A 29 4.19 -14.12 -2.79
N HIS A 30 3.63 -14.82 -3.79
CA HIS A 30 2.52 -14.29 -4.58
C HIS A 30 1.25 -14.18 -3.73
N GLY A 31 1.15 -14.88 -2.60
CA GLY A 31 -0.08 -14.93 -1.81
C GLY A 31 -1.16 -15.82 -2.43
N PHE A 32 -2.16 -16.17 -1.62
CA PHE A 32 -3.27 -17.01 -2.07
C PHE A 32 -3.98 -16.41 -3.29
N SER A 33 -4.11 -17.17 -4.38
CA SER A 33 -4.80 -16.71 -5.60
C SER A 33 -6.24 -16.25 -5.31
N LYS A 34 -6.98 -16.97 -4.45
CA LYS A 34 -8.33 -16.58 -4.02
C LYS A 34 -8.34 -15.21 -3.34
N PHE A 35 -7.31 -14.92 -2.55
CA PHE A 35 -7.18 -13.65 -1.84
C PHE A 35 -6.83 -12.51 -2.81
N ARG A 36 -5.84 -12.68 -3.70
CA ARG A 36 -5.50 -11.67 -4.72
C ARG A 36 -6.69 -11.32 -5.62
N LYS A 37 -7.45 -12.32 -6.09
CA LYS A 37 -8.69 -12.11 -6.87
C LYS A 37 -9.75 -11.34 -6.07
N ALA A 38 -9.89 -11.63 -4.78
CA ALA A 38 -10.81 -10.90 -3.92
C ALA A 38 -10.39 -9.43 -3.74
N ILE A 39 -9.09 -9.16 -3.53
CA ILE A 39 -8.55 -7.79 -3.45
C ILE A 39 -8.74 -7.03 -4.75
N ALA A 40 -8.43 -7.63 -5.91
CA ALA A 40 -8.67 -7.02 -7.22
C ALA A 40 -10.13 -6.59 -7.41
N LYS A 41 -11.08 -7.48 -7.09
CA LYS A 41 -12.52 -7.20 -7.16
C LYS A 41 -12.93 -6.12 -6.16
N PHE A 42 -12.39 -6.15 -4.95
CA PHE A 42 -12.68 -5.16 -3.93
C PHE A 42 -12.17 -3.76 -4.33
N MET A 43 -10.94 -3.64 -4.81
CA MET A 43 -10.38 -2.39 -5.29
C MET A 43 -11.18 -1.82 -6.47
N SER A 44 -11.58 -2.67 -7.42
CA SER A 44 -12.46 -2.29 -8.51
C SER A 44 -13.81 -1.74 -7.97
N LYS A 45 -14.42 -2.44 -7.02
CA LYS A 45 -15.67 -2.00 -6.37
C LYS A 45 -15.52 -0.66 -5.65
N VAL A 46 -14.44 -0.45 -4.90
CA VAL A 46 -14.14 0.84 -4.23
C VAL A 46 -14.02 1.99 -5.23
N ARG A 47 -13.57 1.71 -6.46
CA ARG A 47 -13.54 2.69 -7.56
C ARG A 47 -14.87 2.83 -8.32
N GLY A 48 -15.93 2.19 -7.85
CA GLY A 48 -17.26 2.19 -8.48
C GLY A 48 -17.34 1.33 -9.74
N GLY A 49 -16.46 0.33 -9.89
CA GLY A 49 -16.42 -0.56 -11.06
C GLY A 49 -15.84 0.07 -12.33
N ARG A 50 -15.33 1.32 -12.24
CA ARG A 50 -14.80 2.07 -13.40
C ARG A 50 -13.44 1.58 -13.90
N VAL A 51 -12.73 0.83 -13.07
CA VAL A 51 -11.41 0.26 -13.38
C VAL A 51 -11.32 -1.17 -12.86
N THR A 52 -10.54 -1.99 -13.54
CA THR A 52 -10.21 -3.36 -13.12
C THR A 52 -8.74 -3.45 -12.73
N PHE A 53 -8.42 -4.43 -11.89
CA PHE A 53 -7.05 -4.70 -11.46
C PHE A 53 -6.73 -6.15 -11.80
N ASP A 54 -5.60 -6.37 -12.47
CA ASP A 54 -5.10 -7.71 -12.75
C ASP A 54 -4.58 -8.34 -11.44
N PRO A 55 -5.15 -9.47 -10.97
CA PRO A 55 -4.71 -10.11 -9.74
C PRO A 55 -3.25 -10.58 -9.78
N ASP A 56 -2.66 -10.80 -10.95
CA ASP A 56 -1.25 -11.21 -11.07
C ASP A 56 -0.28 -10.04 -10.92
N ARG A 57 -0.79 -8.80 -10.91
CA ARG A 57 -0.04 -7.58 -10.58
C ARG A 57 -0.22 -7.12 -9.13
N ILE A 58 -0.94 -7.89 -8.30
CA ILE A 58 -1.13 -7.58 -6.87
C ILE A 58 -0.07 -8.31 -6.06
N VAL A 59 0.83 -7.54 -5.46
CA VAL A 59 1.84 -8.03 -4.52
C VAL A 59 1.41 -7.67 -3.10
N MET A 60 1.55 -8.63 -2.18
CA MET A 60 1.23 -8.44 -0.77
C MET A 60 2.41 -7.80 -0.01
N GLY A 61 2.11 -6.96 0.97
CA GLY A 61 3.11 -6.33 1.83
C GLY A 61 2.70 -6.38 3.31
N GLY A 62 3.64 -6.07 4.20
CA GLY A 62 3.42 -5.90 5.63
C GLY A 62 2.61 -4.63 5.94
N GLY A 63 1.36 -4.59 5.48
CA GLY A 63 0.53 -3.40 5.47
C GLY A 63 1.05 -2.30 4.53
N ALA A 64 0.46 -1.11 4.65
CA ALA A 64 0.87 0.05 3.85
C ALA A 64 2.30 0.52 4.16
N THR A 65 2.75 0.39 5.42
CA THR A 65 4.13 0.72 5.83
C THR A 65 5.15 -0.11 5.05
N GLY A 66 5.02 -1.45 5.06
CA GLY A 66 5.95 -2.30 4.30
C GLY A 66 5.81 -2.14 2.78
N ALA A 67 4.61 -1.85 2.27
CA ALA A 67 4.39 -1.63 0.85
C ALA A 67 5.05 -0.32 0.36
N ASN A 68 4.93 0.77 1.13
CA ASN A 68 5.57 2.05 0.81
C ASN A 68 7.09 1.89 0.75
N GLU A 69 7.69 1.29 1.76
CA GLU A 69 9.15 1.08 1.82
C GLU A 69 9.65 0.17 0.68
N LEU A 70 8.93 -0.91 0.37
CA LEU A 70 9.27 -1.79 -0.75
C LEU A 70 9.26 -1.05 -2.09
N VAL A 71 8.27 -0.18 -2.31
CA VAL A 71 8.20 0.65 -3.53
C VAL A 71 9.40 1.59 -3.62
N ILE A 72 9.84 2.18 -2.52
CA ILE A 72 11.03 3.04 -2.51
C ILE A 72 12.29 2.23 -2.87
N PHE A 73 12.49 1.06 -2.25
CA PHE A 73 13.62 0.17 -2.60
C PHE A 73 13.65 -0.23 -4.08
N CYS A 74 12.48 -0.34 -4.73
CA CYS A 74 12.41 -0.71 -6.15
C CYS A 74 12.66 0.46 -7.12
N LEU A 75 12.53 1.71 -6.67
CA LEU A 75 12.45 2.88 -7.56
C LEU A 75 13.56 3.92 -7.34
N ALA A 76 14.34 3.80 -6.26
CA ALA A 76 15.37 4.77 -5.91
C ALA A 76 16.52 4.10 -5.16
N ASP A 77 17.72 4.65 -5.37
CA ASP A 77 18.93 4.29 -4.64
C ASP A 77 19.13 5.20 -3.42
N PRO A 78 19.95 4.78 -2.43
CA PRO A 78 20.30 5.64 -1.31
C PRO A 78 20.90 6.98 -1.78
N GLY A 79 20.38 8.09 -1.25
CA GLY A 79 20.74 9.45 -1.67
C GLY A 79 19.77 10.09 -2.66
N ASP A 80 18.98 9.29 -3.40
CA ASP A 80 17.91 9.81 -4.25
C ASP A 80 16.78 10.42 -3.41
N ALA A 81 15.80 11.04 -4.07
CA ALA A 81 14.71 11.74 -3.41
C ALA A 81 13.34 11.50 -4.05
N PHE A 82 12.30 11.56 -3.22
CA PHE A 82 10.90 11.63 -3.65
C PHE A 82 10.25 12.94 -3.21
N LEU A 83 9.45 13.51 -4.12
CA LEU A 83 8.59 14.66 -3.81
C LEU A 83 7.36 14.21 -3.02
N VAL A 84 7.07 14.85 -1.89
CA VAL A 84 5.88 14.55 -1.07
C VAL A 84 5.14 15.85 -0.70
N PRO A 85 3.87 16.04 -1.12
CA PRO A 85 3.07 17.20 -0.76
C PRO A 85 2.93 17.38 0.76
N SER A 86 3.21 18.58 1.29
CA SER A 86 3.05 18.88 2.72
C SER A 86 1.77 19.69 2.98
N PRO A 87 1.02 19.41 4.07
CA PRO A 87 1.32 18.41 5.10
C PRO A 87 1.07 16.96 4.63
N TYR A 88 1.90 16.02 5.08
CA TYR A 88 1.81 14.59 4.75
C TYR A 88 1.74 13.70 5.99
N TYR A 89 1.48 12.40 5.77
CA TYR A 89 1.50 11.38 6.81
C TYR A 89 2.88 11.28 7.47
N PRO A 90 3.03 11.60 8.77
CA PRO A 90 4.35 11.80 9.39
C PRO A 90 5.24 10.54 9.38
N ALA A 91 4.65 9.33 9.36
CA ALA A 91 5.46 8.12 9.31
C ALA A 91 6.14 7.90 7.96
N PHE A 92 5.86 8.70 6.92
CA PHE A 92 6.64 8.66 5.68
C PHE A 92 8.13 8.95 5.90
N VAL A 93 8.49 9.81 6.86
CA VAL A 93 9.91 10.05 7.19
C VAL A 93 10.60 8.73 7.58
N ARG A 94 9.89 7.87 8.32
CA ARG A 94 10.37 6.54 8.70
C ARG A 94 10.27 5.56 7.53
N ASP A 95 9.07 5.39 6.98
CA ASP A 95 8.72 4.34 6.02
C ASP A 95 9.46 4.52 4.68
N LEU A 96 9.72 5.76 4.26
CA LEU A 96 10.34 6.05 2.97
C LEU A 96 11.84 6.32 3.05
N GLY A 97 12.38 6.67 4.22
CA GLY A 97 13.76 7.15 4.33
C GLY A 97 14.69 6.32 5.23
N TRP A 98 14.17 5.64 6.26
CA TRP A 98 15.04 5.10 7.32
C TRP A 98 15.98 4.00 6.82
N ARG A 99 15.46 2.95 6.17
CA ARG A 99 16.29 1.84 5.67
C ARG A 99 16.71 2.00 4.23
N THR A 100 15.98 2.80 3.46
CA THR A 100 16.21 3.05 2.04
C THR A 100 17.31 4.07 1.80
N GLY A 101 17.57 4.97 2.76
CA GLY A 101 18.51 6.09 2.59
C GLY A 101 18.02 7.17 1.62
N VAL A 102 16.73 7.12 1.25
CA VAL A 102 16.09 8.07 0.32
C VAL A 102 15.59 9.28 1.08
N ASN A 103 15.70 10.45 0.45
CA ASN A 103 15.25 11.72 1.00
C ASN A 103 13.80 12.03 0.62
N ILE A 104 13.10 12.74 1.50
CA ILE A 104 11.81 13.35 1.17
C ILE A 104 12.06 14.84 0.91
N ILE A 105 11.70 15.29 -0.28
CA ILE A 105 11.63 16.71 -0.60
C ILE A 105 10.17 17.14 -0.47
N PRO A 106 9.81 18.01 0.48
CA PRO A 106 8.44 18.45 0.65
C PRO A 106 8.00 19.32 -0.53
N VAL A 107 6.75 19.17 -0.96
CA VAL A 107 6.10 20.09 -1.90
C VAL A 107 5.09 20.94 -1.12
N PRO A 108 5.42 22.19 -0.75
CA PRO A 108 4.53 23.00 0.09
C PRO A 108 3.18 23.24 -0.56
N CYS A 109 2.11 22.82 0.13
CA CYS A 109 0.74 23.17 -0.24
C CYS A 109 0.20 24.18 0.79
N GLU A 110 -0.49 25.21 0.31
CA GLU A 110 -0.88 26.35 1.13
C GLU A 110 -2.39 26.39 1.36
N SER A 111 -2.82 26.95 2.49
CA SER A 111 -4.25 27.11 2.78
C SER A 111 -4.96 28.05 1.81
N SER A 112 -4.23 28.97 1.16
CA SER A 112 -4.75 29.93 0.17
C SER A 112 -5.49 29.27 -1.01
N ASN A 113 -5.17 28.03 -1.35
CA ASN A 113 -5.84 27.25 -2.41
C ASN A 113 -6.45 25.93 -1.91
N ASN A 114 -6.70 25.82 -0.60
CA ASN A 114 -7.16 24.60 0.08
C ASN A 114 -6.17 23.43 -0.01
N PHE A 115 -4.86 23.71 0.11
CA PHE A 115 -3.78 22.72 0.07
C PHE A 115 -3.74 21.90 -1.23
N GLN A 116 -4.18 22.49 -2.34
CA GLN A 116 -4.07 21.85 -3.64
C GLN A 116 -2.63 21.90 -4.15
N ILE A 117 -2.17 20.78 -4.69
CA ILE A 117 -0.88 20.69 -5.37
C ILE A 117 -0.91 21.61 -6.59
N THR A 118 0.12 22.44 -6.74
CA THR A 118 0.30 23.29 -7.92
C THR A 118 1.52 22.88 -8.71
N LYS A 119 1.46 23.08 -10.03
CA LYS A 119 2.62 22.90 -10.92
C LYS A 119 3.81 23.76 -10.46
N GLN A 120 3.55 25.00 -10.04
CA GLN A 120 4.59 25.91 -9.58
C GLN A 120 5.31 25.39 -8.32
N ALA A 121 4.56 24.84 -7.35
CA ALA A 121 5.14 24.24 -6.15
C ALA A 121 6.00 23.01 -6.49
N LEU A 122 5.52 22.14 -7.39
CA LEU A 122 6.29 21.00 -7.87
C LEU A 122 7.60 21.41 -8.54
N GLU A 123 7.56 22.35 -9.49
CA GLU A 123 8.75 22.81 -10.20
C GLU A 123 9.73 23.57 -9.31
N ARG A 124 9.25 24.26 -8.28
CA ARG A 124 10.11 24.88 -7.26
C ARG A 124 10.87 23.81 -6.49
N SER A 125 10.16 22.79 -6.03
CA SER A 125 10.74 21.71 -5.19
C SER A 125 11.74 20.83 -5.93
N ILE A 126 11.63 20.70 -7.26
CA ILE A 126 12.61 19.93 -8.08
C ILE A 126 13.94 20.68 -8.26
N ARG A 127 13.94 22.02 -8.14
CA ARG A 127 15.11 22.87 -8.40
C ARG A 127 15.96 23.16 -7.17
N GLU A 128 15.51 22.73 -5.99
CA GLU A 128 16.23 22.81 -4.71
C GLU A 128 17.08 21.54 -4.51
#